data_AF-A0A6N4SND0-F1
#
_entry.id   AF-A0A6N4SND0-F1
#
_cell.length_a   1.000
_cell.length_b   1.000
_cell.length_c   1.000
_cell.angle_alpha   90.00
_cell.angle_beta   90.00
_cell.angle_gamma   90.00
#
_symmetry.space_group_name_H-M   'P 1'
#
loop_
_entity.id
_entity.type
_entity.pdbx_description
1 polymer ?
#
loop_
_entity_poly.entity_id
_entity_poly.type
_entity_poly.pdbx_seq_one_letter_code
_entity_poly.pdbx_strand_id
1 'polypeptide(L)'
;MNVEQRYKEELDNLRKNPESLNLYSIDAAKDNNRNQINRNRILIALYNDCQENDYKIADYLFYEEKKLRQSARDVDDYEVDVLYLAAFILTKFDHVEDIWKFIDSKMTDYDSSIGFDTEYLLAFGLKNVFDYLNHTDHPNKRNVIKLIGESVEQCKYTQNEINDWKKNKHDYFCVFKFPINDYVDFLFQAKEYTYLKEILPEWMITKDNWTEKEHLTTIAIGSTLNLDNIRLQALESYNEKLKKSVRVRMNKQEIATIESPIRQIDFWMKFKRLFIKK
;
A
#
# COMPACT_ATOMS: atom_id res chain seq x y z
N MET A 1 -15.91 -5.41 -17.23
CA MET A 1 -15.20 -6.35 -16.35
C MET A 1 -15.02 -5.67 -15.00
N ASN A 2 -15.37 -6.32 -13.88
CA ASN A 2 -15.11 -5.72 -12.56
C ASN A 2 -13.60 -5.81 -12.23
N VAL A 3 -13.12 -4.98 -11.29
CA VAL A 3 -11.68 -4.86 -11.03
C VAL A 3 -11.07 -6.17 -10.50
N GLU A 4 -11.80 -6.92 -9.69
CA GLU A 4 -11.36 -8.23 -9.17
C GLU A 4 -11.07 -9.23 -10.29
N GLN A 5 -11.98 -9.33 -11.27
CA GLN A 5 -11.82 -10.26 -12.39
C GLN A 5 -10.62 -9.88 -13.24
N ARG A 6 -10.39 -8.58 -13.46
CA ARG A 6 -9.20 -8.11 -14.16
C ARG A 6 -7.92 -8.57 -13.48
N TYR A 7 -7.83 -8.40 -12.16
CA TYR A 7 -6.61 -8.76 -11.41
C TYR A 7 -6.34 -10.27 -11.48
N LYS A 8 -7.40 -11.09 -11.34
CA LYS A 8 -7.30 -12.55 -11.49
C LYS A 8 -6.85 -12.94 -12.89
N GLU A 9 -7.45 -12.36 -13.92
CA GLU A 9 -7.09 -12.63 -15.32
C GLU A 9 -5.65 -12.22 -15.65
N GLU A 10 -5.17 -11.09 -15.13
CA GLU A 10 -3.78 -10.66 -15.28
C GLU A 10 -2.81 -11.67 -14.65
N LEU A 11 -3.08 -12.15 -13.43
CA LEU A 11 -2.29 -13.19 -12.78
C LEU A 11 -2.33 -14.51 -13.56
N ASP A 12 -3.51 -14.93 -14.03
CA ASP A 12 -3.66 -16.16 -14.82
C ASP A 12 -2.92 -16.09 -16.15
N ASN A 13 -2.85 -14.91 -16.77
CA ASN A 13 -2.06 -14.70 -17.97
C ASN A 13 -0.56 -14.80 -17.70
N LEU A 14 -0.06 -14.28 -16.57
CA LEU A 14 1.33 -14.46 -16.14
C LEU A 14 1.67 -15.92 -15.88
N ARG A 15 0.77 -16.67 -15.23
CA ARG A 15 0.93 -18.12 -15.02
C ARG A 15 1.05 -18.89 -16.34
N LYS A 16 0.27 -18.51 -17.36
CA LYS A 16 0.30 -19.13 -18.70
C LYS A 16 1.51 -18.68 -19.52
N ASN A 17 2.00 -17.46 -19.31
CA ASN A 17 3.14 -16.90 -20.04
C ASN A 17 4.13 -16.18 -19.09
N PRO A 18 5.00 -16.93 -18.38
CA PRO A 18 5.91 -16.34 -17.41
C PRO A 18 6.90 -15.33 -18.00
N GLU A 19 7.21 -15.40 -19.30
CA GLU A 19 8.10 -14.44 -19.97
C GLU A 19 7.54 -13.01 -19.95
N SER A 20 6.21 -12.88 -19.82
CA SER A 20 5.55 -11.58 -19.70
C SER A 20 5.81 -10.85 -18.38
N LEU A 21 6.44 -11.50 -17.39
CA LEU A 21 6.90 -10.84 -16.16
C LEU A 21 7.81 -9.64 -16.44
N ASN A 22 8.61 -9.69 -17.51
CA ASN A 22 9.50 -8.60 -17.89
C ASN A 22 8.77 -7.27 -18.15
N LEU A 23 7.47 -7.33 -18.50
CA LEU A 23 6.63 -6.14 -18.68
C LEU A 23 6.39 -5.38 -17.38
N TYR A 24 6.56 -6.04 -16.24
CA TYR A 24 6.38 -5.47 -14.90
C TYR A 24 7.68 -4.92 -14.30
N SER A 25 8.82 -5.06 -14.99
CA SER A 25 10.09 -4.49 -14.53
C SER A 25 10.03 -2.96 -14.45
N ILE A 26 10.86 -2.38 -13.59
CA ILE A 26 11.05 -0.93 -13.53
C ILE A 26 11.65 -0.39 -14.83
N ASP A 27 12.44 -1.20 -15.54
CA ASP A 27 13.15 -0.79 -16.76
C ASP A 27 12.22 -0.82 -18.00
N ALA A 28 11.16 -1.63 -17.97
CA ALA A 28 10.13 -1.66 -19.02
C ALA A 28 9.04 -0.59 -18.82
N ALA A 29 9.10 0.17 -17.73
CA ALA A 29 8.06 1.12 -17.37
C ALA A 29 7.98 2.29 -18.35
N LYS A 30 6.73 2.75 -18.58
CA LYS A 30 6.43 3.93 -19.42
C LYS A 30 5.79 5.06 -18.61
N ASP A 31 5.47 4.79 -17.35
CA ASP A 31 4.88 5.72 -16.41
C ASP A 31 5.94 6.23 -15.41
N ASN A 32 5.63 7.34 -14.74
CA ASN A 32 6.54 7.94 -13.77
C ASN A 32 6.60 7.17 -12.44
N ASN A 33 5.63 6.27 -12.18
CA ASN A 33 5.64 5.39 -11.00
C ASN A 33 6.49 4.12 -11.21
N ARG A 34 7.15 3.99 -12.37
CA ARG A 34 8.01 2.86 -12.74
C ARG A 34 7.32 1.50 -12.60
N ASN A 35 6.11 1.37 -13.16
CA ASN A 35 5.27 0.17 -13.15
C ASN A 35 4.78 -0.27 -11.76
N GLN A 36 4.96 0.51 -10.69
CA GLN A 36 4.61 0.06 -9.33
C GLN A 36 3.13 -0.28 -9.18
N ILE A 37 2.23 0.49 -9.81
CA ILE A 37 0.80 0.17 -9.78
C ILE A 37 0.51 -1.17 -10.48
N ASN A 38 1.16 -1.45 -11.61
CA ASN A 38 0.98 -2.72 -12.31
C ASN A 38 1.48 -3.90 -11.46
N ARG A 39 2.62 -3.75 -10.77
CA ARG A 39 3.10 -4.77 -9.82
C ARG A 39 2.13 -4.95 -8.65
N ASN A 40 1.60 -3.86 -8.10
CA ASN A 40 0.62 -3.91 -7.01
C ASN A 40 -0.64 -4.72 -7.40
N ARG A 41 -1.13 -4.59 -8.63
CA ARG A 41 -2.27 -5.39 -9.12
C ARG A 41 -2.01 -6.89 -9.03
N ILE A 42 -0.85 -7.34 -9.48
CA ILE A 42 -0.47 -8.75 -9.42
C ILE A 42 -0.26 -9.21 -7.99
N LEU A 43 0.35 -8.38 -7.14
CA LEU A 43 0.50 -8.67 -5.71
C LEU A 43 -0.86 -8.80 -5.03
N ILE A 44 -1.83 -7.93 -5.32
CA ILE A 44 -3.20 -8.05 -4.82
C ILE A 44 -3.86 -9.34 -5.33
N ALA A 45 -3.65 -9.72 -6.59
CA ALA A 45 -4.14 -10.98 -7.12
C ALA A 45 -3.55 -12.19 -6.35
N LEU A 46 -2.22 -12.20 -6.16
CA LEU A 46 -1.51 -13.22 -5.37
C LEU A 46 -1.93 -13.24 -3.90
N TYR A 47 -2.26 -12.09 -3.31
CA TYR A 47 -2.78 -12.04 -1.95
C TYR A 47 -4.05 -12.88 -1.80
N ASN A 48 -4.90 -12.89 -2.84
CA ASN A 48 -6.21 -13.54 -2.87
C ASN A 48 -6.22 -14.96 -3.44
N ASP A 49 -5.35 -15.26 -4.40
CA ASP A 49 -5.29 -16.55 -5.10
C ASP A 49 -3.83 -16.95 -5.29
N CYS A 50 -3.13 -17.25 -4.19
CA CYS A 50 -1.73 -17.71 -4.23
C CYS A 50 -1.67 -19.23 -4.44
N GLN A 51 -0.88 -19.68 -5.40
CA GLN A 51 -0.58 -21.10 -5.65
C GLN A 51 0.91 -21.38 -5.42
N GLU A 52 1.27 -22.63 -5.12
CA GLU A 52 2.67 -23.01 -4.81
C GLU A 52 3.66 -22.68 -5.94
N ASN A 53 3.22 -22.80 -7.20
CA ASN A 53 4.02 -22.51 -8.39
C ASN A 53 4.18 -21.00 -8.68
N ASP A 54 3.50 -20.11 -7.93
CA ASP A 54 3.59 -18.67 -8.10
C ASP A 54 4.87 -18.07 -7.47
N TYR A 55 5.71 -18.87 -6.81
CA TYR A 55 6.91 -18.37 -6.12
C TYR A 55 7.78 -17.49 -7.03
N LYS A 56 7.99 -17.91 -8.28
CA LYS A 56 8.79 -17.14 -9.25
C LYS A 56 8.17 -15.78 -9.58
N ILE A 57 6.84 -15.69 -9.61
CA ILE A 57 6.12 -14.43 -9.83
C ILE A 57 6.31 -13.54 -8.60
N ALA A 58 6.05 -14.06 -7.40
CA ALA A 58 6.18 -13.31 -6.15
C ALA A 58 7.62 -12.82 -5.91
N ASP A 59 8.61 -13.68 -6.15
CA ASP A 59 10.04 -13.36 -6.02
C ASP A 59 10.47 -12.26 -6.99
N TYR A 60 10.07 -12.38 -8.26
CA TYR A 60 10.35 -11.37 -9.26
C TYR A 60 9.77 -10.00 -8.89
N LEU A 61 8.50 -9.97 -8.46
CA LEU A 61 7.84 -8.72 -8.07
C LEU A 61 8.49 -8.09 -6.84
N PHE A 62 8.86 -8.90 -5.84
CA PHE A 62 9.60 -8.42 -4.68
C PHE A 62 10.95 -7.82 -5.08
N TYR A 63 11.69 -8.48 -5.96
CA TYR A 63 12.97 -7.99 -6.45
C TYR A 63 12.84 -6.63 -7.13
N GLU A 64 11.85 -6.47 -8.02
CA GLU A 64 11.61 -5.19 -8.72
C GLU A 64 11.17 -4.08 -7.75
N GLU A 65 10.35 -4.37 -6.74
CA GLU A 65 9.99 -3.38 -5.70
C GLU A 65 11.18 -2.97 -4.84
N LYS A 66 12.06 -3.91 -4.47
CA LYS A 66 13.30 -3.60 -3.75
C LYS A 66 14.23 -2.74 -4.62
N LYS A 67 14.40 -3.09 -5.89
CA LYS A 67 15.17 -2.31 -6.86
C LYS A 67 14.60 -0.91 -7.01
N LEU A 68 13.26 -0.77 -7.05
CA LEU A 68 12.59 0.51 -7.06
C LEU A 68 12.94 1.34 -5.83
N ARG A 69 12.80 0.78 -4.61
CA ARG A 69 13.15 1.46 -3.35
C ARG A 69 14.59 1.97 -3.33
N GLN A 70 15.53 1.15 -3.79
CA GLN A 70 16.95 1.53 -3.89
C GLN A 70 17.21 2.67 -4.89
N SER A 71 16.36 2.80 -5.89
CA SER A 71 16.48 3.81 -6.96
C SER A 71 15.73 5.12 -6.69
N ALA A 72 14.94 5.19 -5.61
CA ALA A 72 13.79 6.10 -5.43
C ALA A 72 14.11 7.58 -5.16
N ARG A 73 15.08 8.18 -5.86
CA ARG A 73 15.27 9.63 -5.79
C ARG A 73 14.22 10.43 -6.57
N ASP A 74 13.54 9.83 -7.54
CA ASP A 74 12.56 10.52 -8.41
C ASP A 74 11.44 9.56 -8.89
N VAL A 75 10.57 9.11 -8.01
CA VAL A 75 9.37 8.29 -8.36
C VAL A 75 8.14 9.03 -7.86
N ASP A 76 7.23 9.35 -8.78
CA ASP A 76 5.95 9.98 -8.45
C ASP A 76 5.10 9.01 -7.62
N ASP A 77 4.59 9.50 -6.48
CA ASP A 77 3.67 8.76 -5.61
C ASP A 77 4.18 7.37 -5.21
N TYR A 78 5.47 7.24 -4.87
CA TYR A 78 6.04 5.96 -4.41
C TYR A 78 5.29 5.40 -3.20
N GLU A 79 4.80 4.17 -3.32
CA GLU A 79 4.05 3.49 -2.27
C GLU A 79 4.86 2.39 -1.60
N VAL A 80 5.30 2.66 -0.36
CA VAL A 80 6.12 1.74 0.42
C VAL A 80 5.39 0.42 0.73
N ASP A 81 4.06 0.47 0.85
CA ASP A 81 3.24 -0.70 1.17
C ASP A 81 3.26 -1.77 0.07
N VAL A 82 3.62 -1.42 -1.17
CA VAL A 82 3.72 -2.39 -2.26
C VAL A 82 4.90 -3.35 -2.02
N LEU A 83 6.04 -2.83 -1.54
CA LEU A 83 7.18 -3.66 -1.11
C LEU A 83 6.81 -4.53 0.08
N TYR A 84 6.04 -4.00 1.05
CA TYR A 84 5.62 -4.77 2.21
C TYR A 84 4.62 -5.88 1.84
N LEU A 85 3.70 -5.62 0.91
CA LEU A 85 2.79 -6.62 0.40
C LEU A 85 3.55 -7.73 -0.33
N ALA A 86 4.54 -7.37 -1.17
CA ALA A 86 5.42 -8.33 -1.83
C ALA A 86 6.18 -9.22 -0.83
N ALA A 87 6.74 -8.61 0.22
CA ALA A 87 7.41 -9.34 1.30
C ALA A 87 6.44 -10.31 2.00
N PHE A 88 5.23 -9.85 2.33
CA PHE A 88 4.21 -10.67 2.98
C PHE A 88 3.78 -11.85 2.13
N ILE A 89 3.62 -11.67 0.82
CA ILE A 89 3.30 -12.75 -0.11
C ILE A 89 4.43 -13.78 -0.17
N LEU A 90 5.70 -13.36 -0.20
CA LEU A 90 6.83 -14.30 -0.15
C LEU A 90 6.82 -15.18 1.10
N THR A 91 6.36 -14.67 2.26
CA THR A 91 6.25 -15.49 3.47
C THR A 91 5.29 -16.68 3.35
N LYS A 92 4.42 -16.70 2.33
CA LYS A 92 3.45 -17.78 2.10
C LYS A 92 4.08 -19.04 1.46
N PHE A 93 5.28 -18.94 0.89
CA PHE A 93 5.92 -20.05 0.16
C PHE A 93 6.89 -20.88 1.03
N ASP A 94 7.08 -20.50 2.28
CA ASP A 94 7.93 -21.21 3.26
C ASP A 94 9.40 -21.43 2.83
N HIS A 95 9.94 -20.53 2.00
CA HIS A 95 11.36 -20.55 1.59
C HIS A 95 12.22 -19.77 2.59
N VAL A 96 12.83 -20.47 3.56
CA VAL A 96 13.63 -19.84 4.63
C VAL A 96 14.81 -19.00 4.10
N GLU A 97 15.33 -19.31 2.91
CA GLU A 97 16.39 -18.52 2.25
C GLU A 97 15.96 -17.07 1.95
N ASP A 98 14.66 -16.79 1.86
CA ASP A 98 14.13 -15.45 1.61
C ASP A 98 14.42 -14.48 2.76
N ILE A 99 14.86 -14.94 3.95
CA ILE A 99 15.34 -14.05 5.01
C ILE A 99 16.46 -13.11 4.54
N TRP A 100 17.26 -13.53 3.54
CA TRP A 100 18.31 -12.70 2.96
C TRP A 100 17.73 -11.53 2.16
N LYS A 101 16.64 -11.77 1.44
CA LYS A 101 15.91 -10.73 0.72
C LYS A 101 15.32 -9.70 1.69
N PHE A 102 14.82 -10.17 2.84
CA PHE A 102 14.23 -9.33 3.87
C PHE A 102 15.26 -8.51 4.65
N ILE A 103 16.39 -9.09 5.06
CA ILE A 103 17.44 -8.32 5.75
C ILE A 103 18.01 -7.24 4.85
N ASP A 104 18.24 -7.53 3.58
CA ASP A 104 18.70 -6.53 2.63
C ASP A 104 17.69 -5.39 2.44
N SER A 105 16.39 -5.72 2.41
CA SER A 105 15.34 -4.70 2.27
C SER A 105 15.27 -3.82 3.52
N LYS A 106 15.31 -4.42 4.71
CA LYS A 106 15.40 -3.69 5.97
C LYS A 106 16.64 -2.80 6.06
N MET A 107 17.75 -3.19 5.45
CA MET A 107 19.00 -2.42 5.45
C MET A 107 19.13 -1.43 4.28
N THR A 108 18.09 -1.24 3.46
CA THR A 108 18.18 -0.42 2.24
C THR A 108 18.36 1.07 2.55
N ASP A 109 17.60 1.62 3.49
CA ASP A 109 17.71 3.02 3.91
C ASP A 109 17.16 3.22 5.34
N TYR A 110 17.19 4.46 5.82
CA TYR A 110 16.73 4.81 7.16
C TYR A 110 15.26 4.44 7.39
N ASP A 111 14.36 4.78 6.45
CA ASP A 111 12.94 4.50 6.64
C ASP A 111 12.68 2.99 6.59
N SER A 112 13.32 2.24 5.69
CA SER A 112 13.21 0.78 5.66
C SER A 112 13.77 0.13 6.93
N SER A 113 14.83 0.70 7.53
CA SER A 113 15.38 0.18 8.78
C SER A 113 14.39 0.21 9.94
N ILE A 114 13.47 1.18 9.91
CA ILE A 114 12.42 1.38 10.91
C ILE A 114 11.11 0.69 10.49
N GLY A 115 10.65 0.92 9.27
CA GLY A 115 9.33 0.53 8.79
C GLY A 115 9.23 -0.89 8.22
N PHE A 116 10.35 -1.49 7.79
CA PHE A 116 10.35 -2.90 7.38
C PHE A 116 10.52 -3.77 8.64
N ASP A 117 9.44 -4.40 9.08
CA ASP A 117 9.38 -5.18 10.32
C ASP A 117 10.49 -6.24 10.43
N THR A 118 11.03 -6.41 11.63
CA THR A 118 12.07 -7.42 11.89
C THR A 118 11.49 -8.84 11.84
N GLU A 119 10.20 -8.95 12.16
CA GLU A 119 9.40 -10.17 12.23
C GLU A 119 9.34 -10.91 10.87
N TYR A 120 9.52 -10.20 9.75
CA TYR A 120 9.71 -10.83 8.44
C TYR A 120 10.86 -11.84 8.43
N LEU A 121 11.96 -11.56 9.15
CA LEU A 121 13.12 -12.46 9.26
C LEU A 121 12.80 -13.78 9.97
N LEU A 122 11.69 -13.82 10.72
CA LEU A 122 11.24 -14.98 11.50
C LEU A 122 9.96 -15.61 10.91
N ALA A 123 9.47 -15.09 9.77
CA ALA A 123 8.20 -15.50 9.20
C ALA A 123 8.17 -16.97 8.76
N PHE A 124 9.31 -17.62 8.55
CA PHE A 124 9.40 -19.03 8.14
C PHE A 124 9.40 -20.02 9.32
N GLY A 125 9.05 -19.53 10.52
CA GLY A 125 9.08 -20.30 11.76
C GLY A 125 10.40 -20.11 12.49
N LEU A 126 10.31 -19.78 13.78
CA LEU A 126 11.45 -19.39 14.59
C LEU A 126 12.51 -20.48 14.66
N LYS A 127 12.10 -21.72 14.92
CA LYS A 127 13.03 -22.87 14.96
C LYS A 127 13.69 -23.10 13.59
N ASN A 128 12.90 -23.09 12.51
CA ASN A 128 13.38 -23.30 11.15
C ASN A 128 14.44 -22.26 10.75
N VAL A 129 14.19 -20.99 11.10
CA VAL A 129 15.14 -19.90 10.82
C VAL A 129 16.44 -20.08 11.59
N PHE A 130 16.40 -20.39 12.89
CA PHE A 130 17.64 -20.63 13.66
C PHE A 130 18.39 -21.89 13.20
N ASP A 131 17.67 -22.96 12.87
CA ASP A 131 18.26 -24.17 12.30
C ASP A 131 18.97 -23.84 10.98
N TYR A 132 18.34 -23.07 10.09
CA TYR A 132 18.97 -22.60 8.85
C TYR A 132 20.19 -21.70 9.11
N LEU A 133 20.08 -20.74 10.03
CA LEU A 133 21.18 -19.84 10.39
C LEU A 133 22.39 -20.59 10.95
N ASN A 134 22.19 -21.70 11.67
CA ASN A 134 23.29 -22.50 12.21
C ASN A 134 24.13 -23.20 11.13
N HIS A 135 23.54 -23.50 9.97
CA HIS A 135 24.19 -24.27 8.90
C HIS A 135 24.67 -23.41 7.72
N THR A 136 24.28 -22.14 7.67
CA THR A 136 24.66 -21.22 6.59
C THR A 136 25.87 -20.35 6.95
N ASP A 137 26.70 -20.07 5.94
CA ASP A 137 27.82 -19.13 5.99
C ASP A 137 27.51 -17.81 5.26
N HIS A 138 26.23 -17.50 5.05
CA HIS A 138 25.82 -16.31 4.33
C HIS A 138 26.42 -15.01 4.96
N PRO A 139 26.97 -14.07 4.16
CA PRO A 139 27.66 -12.90 4.67
C PRO A 139 26.80 -12.00 5.57
N ASN A 140 25.47 -11.99 5.37
CA ASN A 140 24.54 -11.20 6.18
C ASN A 140 24.06 -11.91 7.46
N LYS A 141 24.53 -13.12 7.78
CA LYS A 141 24.14 -13.87 8.99
C LYS A 141 24.28 -13.04 10.27
N ARG A 142 25.41 -12.33 10.42
CA ARG A 142 25.66 -11.49 11.61
C ARG A 142 24.65 -10.34 11.75
N ASN A 143 24.18 -9.78 10.63
CA ASN A 143 23.19 -8.71 10.64
C ASN A 143 21.83 -9.24 11.09
N VAL A 144 21.44 -10.43 10.64
CA VAL A 144 20.21 -11.10 11.11
C VAL A 144 20.31 -11.39 12.61
N ILE A 145 21.38 -12.05 13.06
CA ILE A 145 21.60 -12.38 14.48
C ILE A 145 21.53 -11.13 15.38
N LYS A 146 22.13 -10.01 14.97
CA LYS A 146 22.06 -8.76 15.73
C LYS A 146 20.63 -8.25 15.95
N LEU A 147 19.75 -8.50 14.99
CA LEU A 147 18.35 -8.06 15.06
C LEU A 147 17.49 -9.03 15.87
N ILE A 148 17.63 -10.34 15.65
CA ILE A 148 16.70 -11.33 16.23
C ILE A 148 17.24 -12.02 17.49
N GLY A 149 18.55 -12.18 17.66
CA GLY A 149 19.19 -12.99 18.71
C GLY A 149 20.13 -14.08 18.15
N GLU A 150 20.95 -14.71 18.99
CA GLU A 150 21.88 -15.78 18.57
C GLU A 150 21.26 -17.18 18.59
N SER A 151 20.21 -17.38 19.39
CA SER A 151 19.49 -18.66 19.50
C SER A 151 17.99 -18.44 19.71
N VAL A 152 17.24 -19.54 19.67
CA VAL A 152 15.80 -19.56 19.97
C VAL A 152 15.50 -18.94 21.34
N GLU A 153 16.30 -19.27 22.35
CA GLU A 153 16.12 -18.83 23.74
C GLU A 153 16.49 -17.35 23.94
N GLN A 154 17.41 -16.83 23.12
CA GLN A 154 17.83 -15.43 23.14
C GLN A 154 17.03 -14.58 22.15
N CYS A 155 16.08 -15.18 21.43
CA CYS A 155 15.31 -14.48 20.43
C CYS A 155 14.45 -13.39 21.08
N LYS A 156 14.41 -12.20 20.48
CA LYS A 156 13.57 -11.09 20.96
C LYS A 156 12.07 -11.35 20.80
N TYR A 157 11.72 -12.37 20.02
CA TYR A 157 10.37 -12.75 19.68
C TYR A 157 10.14 -14.22 19.99
N THR A 158 8.93 -14.54 20.42
CA THR A 158 8.41 -15.89 20.55
C THR A 158 7.68 -16.32 19.28
N GLN A 159 7.48 -17.64 19.08
CA GLN A 159 6.70 -18.13 17.94
C GLN A 159 5.25 -17.60 17.94
N ASN A 160 4.66 -17.39 19.12
CA ASN A 160 3.31 -16.84 19.24
C ASN A 160 3.25 -15.39 18.76
N GLU A 161 4.23 -14.56 19.15
CA GLU A 161 4.31 -13.17 18.67
C GLU A 161 4.49 -13.10 17.14
N ILE A 162 5.27 -14.01 16.55
CA ILE A 162 5.39 -14.09 15.09
C ILE A 162 4.08 -14.52 14.43
N ASN A 163 3.33 -15.44 15.03
CA ASN A 163 2.02 -15.85 14.53
C ASN A 163 1.00 -14.70 14.63
N ASP A 164 1.00 -13.97 15.74
CA ASP A 164 0.15 -12.79 15.94
C ASP A 164 0.52 -11.68 14.95
N TRP A 165 1.82 -11.44 14.73
CA TRP A 165 2.29 -10.51 13.71
C TRP A 165 1.82 -10.89 12.31
N LYS A 166 1.91 -12.17 11.91
CA LYS A 166 1.40 -12.65 10.62
C LYS A 166 -0.10 -12.39 10.46
N LYS A 167 -0.88 -12.63 11.52
CA LYS A 167 -2.32 -12.32 11.53
C LYS A 167 -2.55 -10.83 11.38
N ASN A 168 -1.84 -10.00 12.14
CA ASN A 168 -1.92 -8.55 12.06
C ASN A 168 -1.53 -8.02 10.66
N LYS A 169 -0.56 -8.63 9.98
CA LYS A 169 -0.22 -8.30 8.59
C LYS A 169 -1.30 -8.72 7.60
N HIS A 170 -1.94 -9.86 7.82
CA HIS A 170 -3.08 -10.26 7.02
C HIS A 170 -4.23 -9.23 7.15
N ASP A 171 -4.49 -8.78 8.39
CA ASP A 171 -5.50 -7.76 8.69
C ASP A 171 -5.11 -6.38 8.13
N TYR A 172 -3.82 -6.02 8.17
CA TYR A 172 -3.28 -4.80 7.57
C TYR A 172 -3.61 -4.71 6.07
N PHE A 173 -3.40 -5.80 5.33
CA PHE A 173 -3.69 -5.87 3.90
C PHE A 173 -5.15 -6.28 3.58
N CYS A 174 -6.03 -6.36 4.56
CA CYS A 174 -7.40 -6.85 4.35
C CYS A 174 -8.23 -6.00 3.39
N VAL A 175 -7.85 -4.73 3.18
CA VAL A 175 -8.48 -3.85 2.19
C VAL A 175 -8.41 -4.45 0.78
N PHE A 176 -7.38 -5.26 0.50
CA PHE A 176 -7.17 -5.92 -0.79
C PHE A 176 -7.87 -7.27 -0.93
N LYS A 177 -8.62 -7.73 0.08
CA LYS A 177 -9.30 -9.02 0.04
C LYS A 177 -10.47 -9.03 -0.97
N PHE A 178 -10.62 -10.14 -1.68
CA PHE A 178 -11.74 -10.45 -2.55
C PHE A 178 -12.78 -11.35 -1.83
N PRO A 179 -14.10 -11.15 -2.07
CA PRO A 179 -14.69 -10.01 -2.79
C PRO A 179 -14.44 -8.68 -2.06
N ILE A 180 -14.33 -7.59 -2.81
CA ILE A 180 -14.01 -6.26 -2.29
C ILE A 180 -15.14 -5.77 -1.40
N ASN A 181 -14.83 -5.52 -0.12
CA ASN A 181 -15.81 -5.07 0.87
C ASN A 181 -16.06 -3.55 0.83
N ASP A 182 -14.98 -2.76 0.75
CA ASP A 182 -15.03 -1.30 0.65
C ASP A 182 -14.39 -0.88 -0.67
N TYR A 183 -15.24 -0.65 -1.67
CA TYR A 183 -14.78 -0.42 -3.04
C TYR A 183 -14.05 0.93 -3.18
N VAL A 184 -14.42 1.96 -2.41
CA VAL A 184 -13.74 3.26 -2.45
C VAL A 184 -12.37 3.18 -1.80
N ASP A 185 -12.27 2.57 -0.62
CA ASP A 185 -10.98 2.38 0.06
C ASP A 185 -10.06 1.47 -0.77
N PHE A 186 -10.60 0.39 -1.34
CA PHE A 186 -9.84 -0.49 -2.25
C PHE A 186 -9.26 0.28 -3.44
N LEU A 187 -10.07 1.03 -4.19
CA LEU A 187 -9.57 1.72 -5.39
C LEU A 187 -8.58 2.82 -5.03
N PHE A 188 -8.74 3.48 -3.88
CA PHE A 188 -7.79 4.46 -3.42
C PHE A 188 -6.44 3.84 -3.04
N GLN A 189 -6.45 2.77 -2.24
CA GLN A 189 -5.23 2.08 -1.80
C GLN A 189 -4.53 1.34 -2.95
N ALA A 190 -5.30 0.79 -3.89
CA ALA A 190 -4.77 0.13 -5.10
C ALA A 190 -4.37 1.12 -6.21
N LYS A 191 -4.53 2.44 -5.98
CA LYS A 191 -4.22 3.52 -6.93
C LYS A 191 -4.99 3.43 -8.26
N GLU A 192 -6.19 2.86 -8.22
CA GLU A 192 -7.12 2.76 -9.34
C GLU A 192 -7.90 4.07 -9.53
N TYR A 193 -7.17 5.18 -9.65
CA TYR A 193 -7.73 6.53 -9.59
C TYR A 193 -8.70 6.87 -10.71
N THR A 194 -8.57 6.24 -11.88
CA THR A 194 -9.55 6.39 -12.97
C THR A 194 -10.92 5.86 -12.53
N TYR A 195 -10.98 4.63 -12.03
CA TYR A 195 -12.23 4.03 -11.53
C TYR A 195 -12.76 4.76 -10.30
N LEU A 196 -11.85 5.18 -9.41
CA LEU A 196 -12.25 5.92 -8.22
C LEU A 196 -12.97 7.21 -8.60
N LYS A 197 -12.44 7.98 -9.55
CA LYS A 197 -13.09 9.23 -10.01
C LYS A 197 -14.47 9.00 -10.62
N GLU A 198 -14.70 7.85 -11.27
CA GLU A 198 -15.98 7.50 -11.86
C GLU A 198 -17.05 7.21 -10.79
N ILE A 199 -16.70 6.47 -9.73
CA ILE A 199 -17.67 6.05 -8.71
C ILE A 199 -17.87 7.05 -7.56
N LEU A 200 -16.86 7.90 -7.31
CA LEU A 200 -16.81 8.71 -6.10
C LEU A 200 -18.02 9.66 -5.96
N PRO A 201 -18.50 10.35 -7.01
CA PRO A 201 -19.68 11.21 -6.89
C PRO A 201 -20.94 10.48 -6.41
N GLU A 202 -21.21 9.28 -6.93
CA GLU A 202 -22.35 8.47 -6.53
C GLU A 202 -22.19 7.94 -5.10
N TRP A 203 -20.98 7.47 -4.76
CA TRP A 203 -20.68 7.01 -3.40
C TRP A 203 -20.88 8.11 -2.35
N MET A 204 -20.48 9.35 -2.65
CA MET A 204 -20.66 10.47 -1.71
C MET A 204 -22.15 10.80 -1.45
N ILE A 205 -23.03 10.63 -2.45
CA ILE A 205 -24.45 10.96 -2.34
C ILE A 205 -25.22 9.85 -1.63
N THR A 206 -24.84 8.60 -1.85
CA THR A 206 -25.54 7.42 -1.29
C THR A 206 -25.20 7.14 0.17
N LYS A 207 -24.18 7.81 0.71
CA LYS A 207 -23.64 7.52 2.03
C LYS A 207 -24.03 8.59 3.05
N ASP A 208 -25.08 8.33 3.82
CA ASP A 208 -25.61 9.29 4.81
C ASP A 208 -24.74 9.40 6.09
N ASN A 209 -24.11 8.29 6.51
CA ASN A 209 -23.36 8.20 7.76
C ASN A 209 -21.98 7.60 7.55
N TRP A 210 -20.98 8.47 7.44
CA TRP A 210 -19.58 8.08 7.32
C TRP A 210 -19.00 7.79 8.69
N THR A 211 -18.26 6.70 8.79
CA THR A 211 -17.35 6.38 9.89
C THR A 211 -16.18 7.36 9.90
N GLU A 212 -15.42 7.41 11.01
CA GLU A 212 -14.19 8.22 11.06
C GLU A 212 -13.21 7.83 9.94
N LYS A 213 -13.04 6.52 9.69
CA LYS A 213 -12.20 6.00 8.61
C LYS A 213 -12.63 6.54 7.25
N GLU A 214 -13.92 6.44 6.92
CA GLU A 214 -14.44 6.88 5.61
C GLU A 214 -14.25 8.39 5.39
N HIS A 215 -14.41 9.22 6.44
CA HIS A 215 -14.08 10.64 6.31
C HIS A 215 -12.59 10.85 6.05
N LEU A 216 -11.72 10.19 6.81
CA LEU A 216 -10.26 10.33 6.63
C LEU A 216 -9.82 9.85 5.24
N THR A 217 -10.36 8.73 4.76
CA THR A 217 -10.14 8.23 3.39
C THR A 217 -10.62 9.27 2.37
N THR A 218 -11.83 9.84 2.53
CA THR A 218 -12.36 10.84 1.59
C THR A 218 -11.54 12.14 1.57
N ILE A 219 -11.06 12.60 2.73
CA ILE A 219 -10.14 13.74 2.83
C ILE A 219 -8.84 13.44 2.09
N ALA A 220 -8.26 12.25 2.29
CA ALA A 220 -7.05 11.81 1.62
C ALA A 220 -7.24 11.72 0.10
N ILE A 221 -8.36 11.17 -0.37
CA ILE A 221 -8.75 11.14 -1.79
C ILE A 221 -8.83 12.56 -2.35
N GLY A 222 -9.54 13.46 -1.66
CA GLY A 222 -9.70 14.85 -2.07
C GLY A 222 -8.35 15.58 -2.20
N SER A 223 -7.44 15.35 -1.26
CA SER A 223 -6.08 15.90 -1.32
C SER A 223 -5.26 15.30 -2.46
N THR A 224 -5.28 13.97 -2.62
CA THR A 224 -4.44 13.26 -3.59
C THR A 224 -4.86 13.55 -5.03
N LEU A 225 -6.17 13.65 -5.27
CA LEU A 225 -6.73 13.86 -6.61
C LEU A 225 -7.00 15.35 -6.93
N ASN A 226 -6.62 16.27 -6.03
CA ASN A 226 -6.91 17.70 -6.13
C ASN A 226 -8.41 17.99 -6.35
N LEU A 227 -9.27 17.31 -5.58
CA LEU A 227 -10.73 17.46 -5.61
C LEU A 227 -11.18 18.28 -4.40
N ASP A 228 -10.88 19.59 -4.43
CA ASP A 228 -11.09 20.49 -3.29
C ASP A 228 -12.53 20.51 -2.77
N ASN A 229 -13.53 20.43 -3.64
CA ASN A 229 -14.94 20.37 -3.23
C ASN A 229 -15.24 19.12 -2.40
N ILE A 230 -14.69 17.97 -2.78
CA ILE A 230 -14.86 16.70 -2.07
C ILE A 230 -14.13 16.76 -0.73
N ARG A 231 -12.89 17.26 -0.75
CA ARG A 231 -12.07 17.44 0.45
C ARG A 231 -12.77 18.36 1.45
N LEU A 232 -13.31 19.49 0.99
CA LEU A 232 -14.03 20.45 1.83
C LEU A 232 -15.28 19.82 2.45
N GLN A 233 -16.12 19.18 1.64
CA GLN A 233 -17.33 18.50 2.12
C GLN A 233 -17.00 17.45 3.20
N ALA A 234 -15.92 16.68 2.99
CA ALA A 234 -15.48 15.68 3.95
C ALA A 234 -14.96 16.29 5.27
N LEU A 235 -14.16 17.36 5.20
CA LEU A 235 -13.64 18.08 6.37
C LEU A 235 -14.76 18.72 7.19
N GLU A 236 -15.75 19.32 6.53
CA GLU A 236 -16.92 19.92 7.16
C GLU A 236 -17.76 18.86 7.88
N SER A 237 -18.11 17.78 7.17
CA SER A 237 -18.88 16.67 7.75
C SER A 237 -18.16 16.02 8.94
N TYR A 238 -16.83 15.84 8.83
CA TYR A 238 -16.00 15.32 9.92
C TYR A 238 -16.09 16.22 11.15
N ASN A 239 -15.92 17.54 10.98
CA ASN A 239 -15.94 18.49 12.09
C ASN A 239 -17.32 18.59 12.76
N GLU A 240 -18.40 18.42 11.99
CA GLU A 240 -19.76 18.39 12.52
C GLU A 240 -20.04 17.13 13.33
N LYS A 241 -19.61 15.96 12.85
CA LYS A 241 -19.92 14.67 13.49
C LYS A 241 -18.93 14.28 14.60
N LEU A 242 -17.65 14.65 14.48
CA LEU A 242 -16.56 14.24 15.37
C LEU A 242 -15.99 15.40 16.20
N LYS A 243 -16.87 16.23 16.78
CA LYS A 243 -16.54 17.48 17.49
C LYS A 243 -15.48 17.37 18.59
N LYS A 244 -15.27 16.18 19.16
CA LYS A 244 -14.30 15.91 20.23
C LYS A 244 -12.94 15.42 19.72
N SER A 245 -12.78 15.18 18.42
CA SER A 245 -11.51 14.73 17.85
C SER A 245 -10.48 15.87 17.87
N VAL A 246 -9.24 15.55 18.26
CA VAL A 246 -8.12 16.51 18.24
C VAL A 246 -7.85 17.07 16.83
N ARG A 247 -8.26 16.33 15.78
CA ARG A 247 -8.11 16.71 14.37
C ARG A 247 -9.00 17.90 13.98
N VAL A 248 -10.07 18.19 14.72
CA VAL A 248 -11.01 19.28 14.39
C VAL A 248 -10.31 20.63 14.30
N ARG A 249 -9.33 20.89 15.17
CA ARG A 249 -8.57 22.16 15.13
C ARG A 249 -7.72 22.27 13.86
N MET A 250 -7.08 21.17 13.44
CA MET A 250 -6.27 21.13 12.21
C MET A 250 -7.16 21.31 10.98
N ASN A 251 -8.27 20.57 10.92
CA ASN A 251 -9.23 20.63 9.83
C ASN A 251 -9.80 22.04 9.62
N LYS A 252 -10.04 22.82 10.69
CA LYS A 252 -10.53 24.21 10.56
C LYS A 252 -9.54 25.13 9.83
N GLN A 253 -8.23 24.95 10.06
CA GLN A 253 -7.21 25.73 9.36
C GLN A 253 -7.13 25.31 7.88
N GLU A 254 -7.28 24.02 7.63
CA GLU A 254 -7.29 23.45 6.29
C GLU A 254 -8.50 23.91 5.47
N ILE A 255 -9.71 23.86 6.06
CA ILE A 255 -10.95 24.40 5.47
C ILE A 255 -10.75 25.85 5.05
N ALA A 256 -10.25 26.72 5.94
CA ALA A 256 -10.03 28.14 5.63
C ALA A 256 -9.05 28.34 4.46
N THR A 257 -8.06 27.46 4.32
CA THR A 257 -7.08 27.48 3.23
C THR A 257 -7.72 27.09 1.89
N ILE A 258 -8.61 26.08 1.90
CA ILE A 258 -9.32 25.59 0.71
C ILE A 258 -10.43 26.57 0.27
N GLU A 259 -11.17 27.14 1.23
CA GLU A 259 -12.27 28.07 0.93
C GLU A 259 -11.80 29.40 0.34
N SER A 260 -10.60 29.87 0.70
CA SER A 260 -10.10 31.19 0.26
C SER A 260 -9.99 31.30 -1.28
N PRO A 261 -9.35 30.34 -2.00
CA PRO A 261 -9.36 30.30 -3.46
C PRO A 261 -10.76 30.11 -4.07
N ILE A 262 -11.58 29.20 -3.52
CA ILE A 262 -12.94 28.91 -4.05
C ILE A 262 -13.82 30.16 -4.00
N ARG A 263 -13.81 30.87 -2.86
CA ARG A 263 -14.57 32.12 -2.69
C ARG A 263 -14.07 33.24 -3.61
N GLN A 264 -12.77 33.31 -3.91
CA GLN A 264 -12.25 34.26 -4.89
C GLN A 264 -12.74 33.95 -6.30
N ILE A 265 -12.74 32.67 -6.71
CA ILE A 265 -13.23 32.24 -8.02
C ILE A 265 -14.72 32.57 -8.18
N ASP A 266 -15.55 32.26 -7.17
CA ASP A 266 -16.97 32.59 -7.17
C ASP A 266 -17.24 34.09 -7.22
N PHE A 267 -16.43 34.89 -6.51
CA PHE A 267 -16.48 36.35 -6.57
C PHE A 267 -16.19 36.85 -7.99
N TRP A 268 -15.13 36.37 -8.63
CA TRP A 268 -14.77 36.75 -10.00
C TRP A 268 -15.79 36.28 -11.04
N MET A 269 -16.39 35.09 -10.89
CA MET A 269 -17.46 34.61 -11.76
C MET A 269 -18.73 35.46 -11.63
N LYS A 270 -19.12 35.82 -10.40
CA LYS A 270 -20.25 36.76 -10.16
C LYS A 270 -19.95 38.15 -10.72
N PHE A 271 -18.73 38.65 -10.54
CA PHE A 271 -18.27 39.93 -11.09
C PHE A 271 -18.33 39.94 -12.62
N LYS A 272 -17.77 38.92 -13.31
CA LYS A 272 -17.86 38.80 -14.78
C LYS A 272 -19.30 38.78 -15.29
N ARG A 273 -20.22 38.08 -14.60
CA ARG A 273 -21.65 38.06 -14.99
C ARG A 273 -22.33 39.43 -14.88
N LEU A 274 -21.84 40.33 -14.03
CA LEU A 274 -22.34 41.71 -13.92
C LEU A 274 -21.85 42.60 -15.07
N PHE A 275 -20.70 42.29 -15.69
CA PHE A 275 -20.12 43.07 -16.79
C PHE A 275 -20.47 42.54 -18.19
N ILE A 276 -20.98 41.31 -18.32
CA ILE A 276 -21.46 40.73 -19.59
C ILE A 276 -22.94 41.12 -19.87
N LYS A 277 -23.63 41.78 -18.94
CA LYS A 277 -25.01 42.28 -19.08
C LYS A 277 -25.11 43.76 -19.53
N LYS A 278 -24.06 44.33 -20.12
CA LYS A 278 -24.07 45.64 -20.79
C LYS A 278 -23.62 45.47 -22.23
#